data_AF-A0A496SCD4-F1
#
_entry.id   AF-A0A496SCD4-F1
#
_cell.length_a   1.000
_cell.length_b   1.000
_cell.length_c   1.000
_cell.angle_alpha   90.00
_cell.angle_beta   90.00
_cell.angle_gamma   90.00
#
_symmetry.space_group_name_H-M   'P 1'
#
loop_
_entity.id
_entity.type
_entity.pdbx_description
1 polymer ?
#
loop_
_entity_poly.entity_id
_entity_poly.type
_entity_poly.pdbx_seq_one_letter_code
_entity_poly.pdbx_strand_id
1 'polypeptide(L)'
;QWFSPLREALDAFVERTQEPVTGTVRLMLYKGSCRPVGRKSPYSIYSKDLATFGRGIGYDHRDAGGFIKLFGLQQELWGRVRRG
;
A
#
# COMPACT_ATOMS: atom_id res chain seq x y z
N GLN A 1 -28.42 10.84 -2.44
CA GLN A 1 -29.25 10.55 -1.26
C GLN A 1 -28.35 10.63 -0.04
N TRP A 2 -28.41 11.71 0.74
CA TRP A 2 -27.51 11.91 1.89
C TRP A 2 -28.02 11.23 3.17
N PHE A 3 -29.33 11.23 3.35
CA PHE A 3 -30.02 10.67 4.53
C PHE A 3 -30.41 9.20 4.37
N SER A 4 -29.67 8.45 3.56
CA SER A 4 -29.96 7.03 3.35
C SER A 4 -29.22 6.15 4.38
N PRO A 5 -29.79 5.00 4.77
CA PRO A 5 -29.10 4.03 5.64
C PRO A 5 -27.77 3.55 5.06
N LEU A 6 -27.66 3.49 3.73
CA LEU A 6 -26.42 3.12 3.05
C LEU A 6 -25.30 4.13 3.30
N ARG A 7 -25.61 5.44 3.33
CA ARG A 7 -24.61 6.47 3.65
C ARG A 7 -24.12 6.32 5.09
N GLU A 8 -25.00 6.03 6.04
CA GLU A 8 -24.61 5.79 7.44
C GLU A 8 -23.68 4.56 7.57
N ALA A 9 -23.96 3.47 6.85
CA ALA A 9 -23.10 2.29 6.83
C ALA A 9 -21.71 2.58 6.24
N LEU A 10 -21.64 3.38 5.17
CA LEU A 10 -20.38 3.80 4.57
C LEU A 10 -19.58 4.71 5.49
N ASP A 11 -20.23 5.64 6.19
CA ASP A 11 -19.53 6.54 7.11
C ASP A 11 -18.95 5.78 8.30
N ALA A 12 -19.67 4.80 8.85
CA ALA A 12 -19.14 3.91 9.89
C ALA A 12 -17.91 3.11 9.39
N PHE A 13 -17.94 2.64 8.15
CA PHE A 13 -16.77 2.00 7.53
C PHE A 13 -15.60 2.98 7.39
N VAL A 14 -15.86 4.20 6.91
CA VAL A 14 -14.84 5.24 6.77
C VAL A 14 -14.21 5.57 8.11
N GLU A 15 -15.01 5.78 9.16
CA GLU A 15 -14.51 6.03 10.52
C GLU A 15 -13.49 4.98 10.97
N ARG A 16 -13.79 3.69 10.76
CA ARG A 16 -12.85 2.59 11.06
C ARG A 16 -11.57 2.67 10.26
N THR A 17 -11.67 2.92 8.96
CA THR A 17 -10.46 3.04 8.12
C THR A 17 -9.60 4.26 8.47
N GLN A 18 -10.19 5.32 9.04
CA GLN A 18 -9.49 6.56 9.38
C GLN A 18 -8.77 6.51 10.74
N GLU A 19 -9.04 5.51 11.60
CA GLU A 19 -8.42 5.38 12.93
C GLU A 19 -6.88 5.53 12.91
N PRO A 20 -6.10 4.86 12.03
CA PRO A 20 -4.64 5.04 11.98
C PRO A 20 -4.19 6.18 11.04
N VAL A 21 -5.11 6.92 10.41
CA VAL A 21 -4.79 7.94 9.37
C VAL A 21 -4.44 9.27 10.03
N THR A 22 -3.36 9.26 10.82
CA THR A 22 -2.85 10.44 11.52
C THR A 22 -1.43 10.75 11.06
N GLY A 23 -1.14 11.99 10.66
CA GLY A 23 0.19 12.41 10.23
C GLY A 23 0.24 13.81 9.64
N THR A 24 1.39 14.17 9.09
CA THR A 24 1.63 15.44 8.41
C THR A 24 2.08 15.21 6.99
N VAL A 25 1.44 15.89 6.03
CA VAL A 25 1.86 15.96 4.63
C VAL A 25 2.38 17.36 4.36
N ARG A 26 3.60 17.46 3.83
CA ARG A 26 4.17 18.72 3.35
C ARG A 26 3.81 18.88 1.88
N LEU A 27 3.17 19.99 1.54
CA LEU A 27 2.72 20.30 0.17
C LEU A 27 3.57 21.42 -0.41
N MET A 28 3.80 21.37 -1.72
CA MET A 28 4.33 22.47 -2.52
C MET A 28 3.20 23.01 -3.38
N LEU A 29 2.98 24.33 -3.27
CA LEU A 29 1.97 25.06 -4.03
C LEU A 29 2.67 25.94 -5.04
N TYR A 30 2.39 25.77 -6.33
CA TYR A 30 3.02 26.55 -7.38
C TYR A 30 2.13 26.68 -8.61
N LYS A 31 1.83 27.92 -9.03
CA LYS A 31 1.06 28.23 -10.25
C LYS A 31 -0.21 27.37 -10.42
N GLY A 32 -1.03 27.30 -9.38
CA GLY A 32 -2.27 26.51 -9.39
C GLY A 32 -2.08 25.00 -9.19
N SER A 33 -0.85 24.50 -9.04
CA SER A 33 -0.57 23.11 -8.68
C SER A 33 -0.40 22.93 -7.17
N CYS A 34 -0.79 21.76 -6.68
CA CYS A 34 -0.57 21.29 -5.32
C CYS A 34 0.04 19.88 -5.38
N ARG A 35 1.26 19.70 -4.88
CA ARG A 35 1.95 18.39 -4.88
C ARG A 35 2.51 18.04 -3.51
N PRO A 36 2.40 16.80 -3.05
CA PRO A 36 3.08 16.34 -1.84
C PRO A 36 4.59 16.25 -2.07
N VAL A 37 5.36 16.79 -1.13
CA VAL A 37 6.85 16.81 -1.12
C VAL A 37 7.44 16.21 0.16
N GLY A 38 6.60 15.71 1.07
CA GLY A 38 7.04 15.05 2.28
C GLY A 38 5.86 14.49 3.07
N ARG A 39 6.10 13.42 3.83
CA ARG A 39 5.11 12.77 4.68
C ARG A 39 5.79 12.28 5.95
N LYS A 40 5.10 12.38 7.09
CA LYS A 40 5.47 11.75 8.36
C LYS A 40 4.22 11.33 9.11
N SER A 41 4.27 10.21 9.81
CA SER A 41 3.14 9.69 10.59
C SER A 41 3.68 8.85 11.76
N PRO A 42 3.09 8.96 12.97
CA PRO A 42 3.38 8.03 14.06
C PRO A 42 2.91 6.59 13.76
N TYR A 43 1.95 6.41 12.84
CA TYR A 43 1.42 5.11 12.42
C TYR A 43 1.91 4.72 11.03
N SER A 44 3.09 5.20 10.62
CA SER A 44 3.62 4.90 9.30
C SER A 44 3.94 3.41 9.17
N ILE A 45 3.30 2.73 8.22
CA ILE A 45 3.66 1.36 7.81
C ILE A 45 4.91 1.32 6.92
N TYR A 46 5.49 2.49 6.60
CA TYR A 46 6.75 2.56 5.88
C TYR A 46 7.91 2.28 6.84
N SER A 47 8.67 1.24 6.57
CA SER A 47 9.92 0.94 7.26
C SER A 47 11.10 1.20 6.33
N LYS A 48 11.99 2.11 6.75
CA LYS A 48 13.22 2.41 6.00
C LYS A 48 14.18 1.22 5.97
N ASP A 49 14.21 0.42 7.03
CA ASP A 49 15.09 -0.75 7.14
C ASP A 49 14.67 -1.90 6.24
N LEU A 50 13.35 -2.04 5.99
CA LEU A 50 12.82 -2.97 4.99
C LEU A 50 13.00 -2.46 3.56
N ALA A 51 13.00 -1.14 3.36
CA ALA A 51 13.04 -0.53 2.02
C ALA A 51 14.46 -0.20 1.52
N THR A 52 15.47 -0.23 2.36
CA THR A 52 16.85 0.16 2.01
C THR A 52 17.59 -0.95 1.26
N PHE A 53 18.41 -0.56 0.28
CA PHE A 53 19.35 -1.45 -0.40
C PHE A 53 20.70 -1.60 0.33
N GLY A 54 20.89 -0.90 1.45
CA GLY A 54 22.09 -1.04 2.28
C GLY A 54 22.11 -2.36 3.08
N ARG A 55 23.02 -2.48 4.07
CA ARG A 55 23.00 -3.56 5.08
C ARG A 55 21.81 -3.39 6.04
N GLY A 56 20.59 -3.36 5.50
CA GLY A 56 19.35 -3.42 6.26
C GLY A 56 19.15 -4.83 6.77
N ILE A 57 18.97 -4.95 8.08
CA ILE A 57 18.78 -6.22 8.82
C ILE A 57 17.32 -6.71 8.78
N GLY A 58 16.45 -6.08 7.99
CA GLY A 58 15.01 -6.19 8.14
C GLY A 58 14.30 -7.27 7.31
N TYR A 59 14.82 -7.66 6.14
CA TYR A 59 14.12 -8.58 5.21
C TYR A 59 15.02 -9.74 4.78
N ASP A 60 14.50 -10.97 4.83
CA ASP A 60 15.20 -12.16 4.33
C ASP A 60 14.93 -12.34 2.82
N HIS A 61 15.95 -12.06 2.01
CA HIS A 61 15.84 -12.20 0.56
C HIS A 61 15.59 -13.63 0.08
N ARG A 62 15.83 -14.66 0.91
CA ARG A 62 15.57 -16.06 0.55
C ARG A 62 14.08 -16.33 0.35
N ASP A 63 13.22 -15.63 1.07
CA ASP A 63 11.76 -15.81 1.01
C ASP A 63 11.18 -15.39 -0.34
N ALA A 64 11.83 -14.43 -1.02
CA ALA A 64 11.38 -13.93 -2.32
C ALA A 64 11.32 -15.04 -3.38
N GLY A 65 12.28 -15.98 -3.38
CA GLY A 65 12.33 -17.07 -4.34
C GLY A 65 11.13 -18.02 -4.24
N GLY A 66 10.68 -18.32 -3.02
CA GLY A 66 9.49 -19.11 -2.78
C GLY A 66 8.22 -18.37 -3.19
N PHE A 67 8.10 -17.10 -2.79
CA PHE A 67 6.96 -16.25 -3.14
C PHE A 67 6.78 -16.11 -4.66
N ILE A 68 7.86 -15.81 -5.40
CA ILE A 68 7.81 -15.65 -6.87
C ILE A 68 7.29 -16.92 -7.54
N LYS A 69 7.77 -18.09 -7.12
CA LYS A 69 7.33 -19.38 -7.68
C LYS A 69 5.85 -19.64 -7.41
N LEU A 70 5.41 -19.48 -6.16
CA LEU A 70 4.02 -19.74 -5.78
C LEU A 70 3.05 -18.73 -6.41
N PHE A 71 3.39 -17.45 -6.37
CA PHE A 71 2.57 -16.39 -6.96
C PHE A 71 2.57 -16.45 -8.50
N GLY A 72 3.59 -17.02 -9.14
CA GLY A 72 3.64 -17.20 -10.58
C GLY A 72 2.95 -18.48 -11.08
N LEU A 73 2.71 -19.45 -10.19
CA LEU A 73 2.31 -20.80 -10.55
C LEU A 73 1.03 -20.85 -11.40
N GLN A 74 0.00 -20.07 -11.04
CA GLN A 74 -1.25 -20.05 -11.82
C GLN A 74 -1.07 -19.50 -13.24
N GLN A 75 -0.15 -18.55 -13.45
CA GLN A 75 0.14 -18.00 -14.78
C GLN A 75 0.93 -18.99 -15.63
N GLU A 76 1.88 -19.69 -15.03
CA GLU A 76 2.64 -20.74 -15.69
C GLU A 76 1.71 -21.88 -16.14
N LEU A 77 0.78 -22.30 -15.28
CA LEU A 77 -0.18 -23.37 -15.57
C LEU A 77 -1.14 -22.97 -16.71
N TRP A 78 -1.65 -21.73 -16.68
CA TRP A 78 -2.45 -21.18 -17.78
C TRP A 78 -1.66 -21.15 -19.10
N GLY A 79 -0.39 -20.76 -19.05
CA GLY A 79 0.49 -20.74 -20.23
C GLY A 79 0.72 -22.14 -20.81
N ARG A 80 0.89 -23.16 -19.96
CA ARG A 80 1.05 -24.56 -20.38
C ARG A 80 -0.20 -25.12 -21.05
N VAL A 81 -1.39 -24.79 -20.54
CA VAL A 81 -2.67 -25.27 -21.10
C VAL A 81 -3.02 -24.59 -22.43
N ARG A 82 -2.60 -23.33 -22.64
CA ARG A 82 -2.96 -22.56 -23.86
C ARG A 82 -1.89 -22.53 -24.95
N ARG A 83 -0.64 -22.90 -24.65
CA ARG A 83 0.46 -22.97 -25.64
C ARG A 83 0.82 -24.40 -26.08
N GLY A 84 0.15 -25.41 -25.52
CA GLY A 84 0.12 -26.77 -26.07
C GLY A 84 -1.13 -26.96 -26.91
#